data_AF-A0AAV3FDA6-F1
#
_entry.id   AF-A0AAV3FDA6-F1
#
_cell.length_a   1.000
_cell.length_b   1.000
_cell.length_c   1.000
_cell.angle_alpha   90.00
_cell.angle_beta   90.00
_cell.angle_gamma   90.00
#
_symmetry.space_group_name_H-M   'P 1'
#
loop_
_entity.id
_entity.type
_entity.pdbx_description
1 polymer ?
#
loop_
_entity_poly.entity_id
_entity_poly.type
_entity_poly.pdbx_seq_one_letter_code
_entity_poly.pdbx_strand_id
1 'polypeptide(L)'
;MVMARTLNKKKHELLDILDDFMTDCKYRDLRRASIRLYERSLKLLFKFLKNDYNIIFEEDVKEEHIRNYIKFTKERGKYSYVSNENNVNINSPQNRGDFGQPISLCTLDSYVGTIKRFFKWCLDNKYLKKIPLTK
;
A
#
# COMPACT_ATOMS: atom_id res chain seq x y z
N MET A 1 32.26 -22.90 21.92
CA MET A 1 31.73 -22.86 20.54
C MET A 1 30.27 -22.40 20.62
N VAL A 2 30.05 -21.07 20.54
CA VAL A 2 28.70 -20.50 20.63
C VAL A 2 28.05 -20.67 19.26
N MET A 3 27.10 -21.59 19.16
CA MET A 3 26.25 -21.72 17.98
C MET A 3 25.34 -20.50 17.91
N ALA A 4 25.74 -19.52 17.11
CA ALA A 4 24.88 -18.41 16.71
C ALA A 4 23.69 -19.02 15.96
N ARG A 5 22.53 -19.07 16.63
CA ARG A 5 21.25 -19.34 15.97
C ARG A 5 21.02 -18.19 15.00
N THR A 6 21.34 -18.39 13.73
CA THR A 6 20.90 -17.51 12.66
C THR A 6 19.38 -17.56 12.64
N LEU A 7 18.73 -16.61 13.33
CA LEU A 7 17.30 -16.37 13.21
C LEU A 7 17.05 -16.01 11.75
N ASN A 8 16.64 -17.00 10.96
CA ASN A 8 16.15 -16.80 9.62
C ASN A 8 14.96 -15.85 9.74
N LYS A 9 15.15 -14.59 9.35
CA LYS A 9 14.08 -13.59 9.35
C LYS A 9 13.01 -14.11 8.39
N LYS A 10 11.84 -14.41 8.93
CA LYS A 10 10.68 -14.72 8.10
C LYS A 10 10.34 -13.44 7.32
N LYS A 11 10.55 -13.45 6.01
CA LYS A 11 10.04 -12.38 5.14
C LYS A 11 8.53 -12.52 5.05
N HIS A 12 7.80 -11.41 5.11
CA HIS A 12 6.35 -11.42 5.03
C HIS A 12 5.90 -10.72 3.75
N GLU A 13 5.06 -11.38 2.95
CA GLU A 13 4.51 -10.73 1.76
C GLU A 13 3.62 -9.56 2.17
N LEU A 14 3.68 -8.47 1.41
CA LEU A 14 2.91 -7.25 1.66
C LEU A 14 1.40 -7.53 1.76
N LEU A 15 0.89 -8.50 1.00
CA LEU A 15 -0.52 -8.89 1.03
C LEU A 15 -0.89 -9.65 2.31
N ASP A 16 -0.03 -10.52 2.81
CA ASP A 16 -0.25 -11.23 4.08
C ASP A 16 -0.30 -10.21 5.25
N ILE A 17 0.65 -9.28 5.28
CA ILE A 17 0.71 -8.22 6.29
C ILE A 17 -0.53 -7.31 6.19
N LEU A 18 -1.07 -7.09 4.99
CA LEU A 18 -2.29 -6.32 4.80
C LEU A 18 -3.50 -7.01 5.42
N ASP A 19 -3.62 -8.32 5.29
CA ASP A 19 -4.71 -9.08 5.89
C ASP A 19 -4.64 -9.03 7.43
N ASP A 20 -3.44 -9.13 8.00
CA ASP A 20 -3.20 -8.92 9.43
C ASP A 20 -3.56 -7.49 9.86
N PHE A 21 -3.14 -6.48 9.10
CA PHE A 21 -3.45 -5.07 9.36
C PHE A 21 -4.95 -4.77 9.29
N MET A 22 -5.66 -5.33 8.30
CA MET A 22 -7.11 -5.20 8.18
C MET A 22 -7.82 -5.87 9.36
N THR A 23 -7.28 -6.99 9.83
CA THR A 23 -7.80 -7.72 10.99
C THR A 23 -7.62 -6.91 12.28
N ASP A 24 -6.44 -6.32 12.53
CA ASP A 24 -6.21 -5.38 13.63
C ASP A 24 -7.16 -4.17 13.57
N CYS A 25 -7.35 -3.58 12.39
CA CYS A 25 -8.29 -2.47 12.23
C CYS A 25 -9.73 -2.85 12.61
N LYS A 26 -10.16 -4.09 12.30
CA LYS A 26 -11.48 -4.59 12.71
C LYS A 26 -11.56 -4.80 14.21
N TYR A 27 -10.53 -5.38 14.83
CA TYR A 27 -10.48 -5.58 16.28
C TYR A 27 -10.52 -4.27 17.07
N ARG A 28 -10.03 -3.18 16.48
CA ARG A 28 -10.04 -1.83 17.06
C ARG A 28 -11.30 -1.03 16.73
N ASP A 29 -12.34 -1.68 16.20
CA ASP A 29 -13.62 -1.08 15.82
C ASP A 29 -13.50 0.13 14.89
N LEU A 30 -12.51 0.13 13.98
CA LEU A 30 -12.44 1.17 12.96
C LEU A 30 -13.68 1.10 12.06
N ARG A 31 -14.17 2.29 11.68
CA ARG A 31 -15.30 2.39 10.75
C ARG A 31 -15.01 1.61 9.48
N ARG A 32 -15.97 0.78 9.05
CA ARG A 32 -15.87 -0.05 7.82
C ARG A 32 -15.42 0.74 6.58
N ALA A 33 -15.84 2.00 6.46
CA ALA A 33 -15.42 2.88 5.37
C ALA A 33 -13.91 3.17 5.38
N SER A 34 -13.32 3.38 6.55
CA SER A 34 -11.88 3.61 6.73
C SER A 34 -11.07 2.35 6.39
N ILE A 35 -11.53 1.19 6.84
CA ILE A 35 -10.89 -0.11 6.54
C ILE A 35 -10.85 -0.33 5.01
N ARG A 36 -11.98 -0.14 4.32
CA ARG A 36 -12.04 -0.25 2.85
C ARG A 36 -11.14 0.75 2.14
N LEU A 37 -11.05 1.98 2.64
CA LEU A 37 -10.16 3.00 2.08
C LEU A 37 -8.69 2.57 2.22
N TYR A 38 -8.31 2.03 3.39
CA TYR A 38 -6.96 1.53 3.62
C TYR A 38 -6.63 0.38 2.69
N GLU A 39 -7.48 -0.65 2.64
CA GLU A 39 -7.30 -1.81 1.79
C GLU A 39 -7.14 -1.43 0.32
N ARG A 40 -8.03 -0.59 -0.20
CA ARG A 40 -7.98 -0.15 -1.60
C ARG A 40 -6.69 0.61 -1.91
N SER A 41 -6.30 1.54 -1.04
CA SER A 41 -5.13 2.38 -1.28
C SER A 41 -3.84 1.57 -1.21
N LEU A 42 -3.74 0.62 -0.27
CA LEU A 42 -2.57 -0.26 -0.12
C LEU A 42 -2.46 -1.26 -1.27
N LYS A 43 -3.57 -1.84 -1.73
CA LYS A 43 -3.55 -2.73 -2.91
C LYS A 43 -3.07 -2.03 -4.18
N LEU A 44 -3.37 -0.74 -4.36
CA LEU A 44 -2.82 0.04 -5.48
C LEU A 44 -1.31 0.24 -5.35
N LEU A 45 -0.83 0.56 -4.14
CA LEU A 45 0.61 0.65 -3.88
C LEU A 45 1.32 -0.68 -4.16
N PHE A 46 0.79 -1.79 -3.65
CA PHE A 46 1.45 -3.10 -3.80
C PHE A 46 1.46 -3.58 -5.24
N LYS A 47 0.39 -3.31 -6.00
CA LYS A 47 0.40 -3.57 -7.45
C LYS A 47 1.50 -2.78 -8.15
N PHE A 48 1.69 -1.51 -7.79
CA PHE A 48 2.75 -0.68 -8.34
C PHE A 48 4.14 -1.21 -7.95
N LEU A 49 4.36 -1.53 -6.67
CA LEU A 49 5.62 -2.11 -6.20
C LEU A 49 5.96 -3.42 -6.92
N LYS A 50 4.96 -4.29 -7.11
CA LYS A 50 5.12 -5.55 -7.82
C LYS A 50 5.41 -5.33 -9.31
N ASN A 51 4.66 -4.49 -9.99
CA ASN A 51 4.77 -4.32 -11.45
C ASN A 51 6.04 -3.56 -11.86
N ASP A 52 6.38 -2.50 -11.13
CA ASP A 52 7.46 -1.59 -11.52
C ASP A 52 8.81 -1.97 -10.89
N TYR A 53 8.82 -2.67 -9.75
CA TYR A 53 10.04 -3.00 -8.99
C TYR A 53 10.17 -4.49 -8.63
N ASN A 54 9.19 -5.34 -8.97
CA ASN A 54 9.12 -6.75 -8.53
C ASN A 54 9.23 -6.93 -7.00
N ILE A 55 8.72 -5.95 -6.24
CA ILE A 55 8.73 -5.97 -4.78
C ILE A 55 7.41 -6.52 -4.26
N ILE A 56 7.49 -7.64 -3.56
CA ILE A 56 6.37 -8.29 -2.88
C ILE A 56 6.57 -8.41 -1.37
N PHE A 57 7.79 -8.20 -0.87
CA PHE A 57 8.15 -8.27 0.55
C PHE A 57 8.27 -6.87 1.15
N GLU A 58 7.97 -6.76 2.44
CA GLU A 58 8.00 -5.53 3.21
C GLU A 58 9.39 -4.93 3.36
N GLU A 59 10.41 -5.77 3.56
CA GLU A 59 11.77 -5.30 3.82
C GLU A 59 12.47 -4.69 2.59
N ASP A 60 11.97 -5.02 1.40
CA ASP A 60 12.48 -4.49 0.14
C ASP A 60 11.88 -3.10 -0.19
N VAL A 61 10.85 -2.66 0.55
CA VAL A 61 10.23 -1.35 0.34
C VAL A 61 11.10 -0.23 0.90
N LYS A 62 11.52 0.68 0.01
CA LYS A 62 12.32 1.87 0.32
C LYS A 62 11.52 3.15 0.10
N GLU A 63 12.02 4.25 0.67
CA GLU A 63 11.44 5.59 0.52
C GLU A 63 11.26 6.00 -0.95
N GLU A 64 12.26 5.68 -1.77
CA GLU A 64 12.27 6.00 -3.20
C GLU A 64 11.07 5.39 -3.94
N HIS A 65 10.68 4.15 -3.59
CA HIS A 65 9.54 3.48 -4.21
C HIS A 65 8.22 4.21 -3.86
N ILE A 66 8.10 4.71 -2.62
CA ILE A 66 6.92 5.47 -2.20
C ILE A 66 6.87 6.84 -2.88
N ARG A 67 8.02 7.53 -3.01
CA ARG A 67 8.11 8.79 -3.76
C ARG A 67 7.73 8.61 -5.22
N ASN A 68 8.21 7.54 -5.85
CA ASN A 68 7.89 7.20 -7.24
C ASN A 68 6.42 6.84 -7.40
N TYR A 69 5.82 6.11 -6.44
CA TYR A 69 4.38 5.83 -6.43
C TYR A 69 3.54 7.12 -6.37
N ILE A 70 3.93 8.09 -5.54
CA ILE A 70 3.21 9.37 -5.44
C ILE A 70 3.30 10.14 -6.76
N LYS A 71 4.47 10.17 -7.39
CA LYS A 71 4.68 10.80 -8.70
C LYS A 71 3.83 10.12 -9.79
N PHE A 72 3.93 8.80 -9.91
CA PHE A 72 3.11 7.99 -10.82
C PHE A 72 1.61 8.26 -10.61
N THR A 73 1.17 8.32 -9.35
CA THR A 73 -0.24 8.55 -9.02
C THR A 73 -0.72 9.95 -9.41
N LYS A 74 0.14 10.97 -9.34
CA LYS A 74 -0.17 12.31 -9.87
C LYS A 74 -0.32 12.31 -11.38
N GLU A 75 0.59 11.63 -12.09
CA GLU A 75 0.68 11.66 -13.55
C GLU A 75 -0.40 10.82 -14.25
N ARG A 76 -0.74 9.65 -13.68
CA ARG A 76 -1.70 8.73 -14.30
C ARG A 76 -3.15 9.25 -14.35
N GLY A 77 -3.52 10.18 -13.48
CA GLY A 77 -4.91 10.68 -13.37
C GLY A 77 -5.90 9.73 -12.70
N LYS A 78 -7.16 10.17 -12.56
CA LYS A 78 -8.24 9.44 -11.87
C LYS A 78 -8.69 8.20 -12.67
N TYR A 79 -8.93 7.10 -11.95
CA TYR A 79 -9.46 5.81 -12.43
C TYR A 79 -8.68 5.09 -13.55
N SER A 80 -7.55 5.63 -14.00
CA SER A 80 -6.67 5.04 -15.02
C SER A 80 -5.85 3.85 -14.54
N TYR A 81 -5.78 3.63 -13.23
CA TYR A 81 -5.06 2.51 -12.63
C TYR A 81 -5.92 1.86 -11.56
N VAL A 82 -6.12 0.56 -11.73
CA VAL A 82 -6.95 -0.28 -10.87
C VAL A 82 -6.12 -1.41 -10.28
N SER A 83 -6.43 -1.80 -9.04
CA SER A 83 -5.77 -2.92 -8.36
C SER A 83 -6.19 -4.28 -8.93
N ASN A 84 -7.38 -4.39 -9.53
CA ASN A 84 -7.88 -5.61 -10.16
C ASN A 84 -8.41 -5.28 -11.56
N GLU A 85 -7.78 -5.85 -12.59
CA GLU A 85 -8.11 -5.61 -14.00
C GLU A 85 -9.44 -6.26 -14.40
N ASN A 86 -9.83 -7.35 -13.74
CA ASN A 86 -11.12 -8.02 -13.99
C ASN A 86 -12.32 -7.09 -13.71
N ASN A 87 -12.12 -6.07 -12.87
CA ASN A 87 -13.14 -5.08 -12.52
C ASN A 87 -13.25 -3.91 -13.51
N VAL A 88 -12.35 -3.78 -14.49
CA VAL A 88 -12.40 -2.70 -15.49
C VAL A 88 -13.62 -2.86 -16.36
N ASN A 89 -13.85 -4.07 -16.87
CA ASN A 89 -14.99 -4.35 -17.75
C ASN A 89 -16.33 -4.22 -17.00
N ILE A 90 -16.34 -4.54 -15.71
CA ILE A 90 -17.55 -4.48 -14.87
C ILE A 90 -17.90 -3.02 -14.52
N ASN A 91 -16.92 -2.23 -14.05
CA ASN A 91 -17.18 -0.88 -13.56
C ASN A 91 -17.07 0.20 -14.65
N SER A 92 -16.50 -0.15 -15.81
CA SER A 92 -16.29 0.74 -16.96
C SER A 92 -15.82 2.15 -16.56
N PRO A 93 -14.68 2.28 -15.84
CA PRO A 93 -14.20 3.56 -15.32
C PRO A 93 -14.02 4.63 -16.40
N GLN A 94 -13.77 4.22 -17.65
CA GLN A 94 -13.65 5.09 -18.83
C GLN A 94 -14.91 5.88 -19.15
N ASN A 95 -16.09 5.43 -18.71
CA ASN A 95 -17.35 6.12 -18.96
C ASN A 95 -17.62 7.27 -17.99
N ARG A 96 -16.72 7.49 -17.01
CA ARG A 96 -16.84 8.59 -16.05
C ARG A 96 -16.37 9.91 -16.65
N GLY A 97 -17.14 10.97 -16.47
CA GLY A 97 -16.75 12.32 -16.91
C GLY A 97 -15.46 12.85 -16.25
N ASP A 98 -15.08 12.31 -15.09
CA ASP A 98 -13.84 12.65 -14.40
C ASP A 98 -12.69 11.66 -14.63
N PHE A 99 -12.81 10.76 -15.62
CA PHE A 99 -11.75 9.83 -16.00
C PHE A 99 -10.50 10.58 -16.50
N GLY A 100 -9.32 10.12 -16.08
CA GLY A 100 -8.03 10.71 -16.50
C GLY A 100 -7.74 12.10 -15.91
N GLN A 101 -8.71 12.75 -15.25
CA GLN A 101 -8.52 14.06 -14.64
C GLN A 101 -7.44 14.02 -13.55
N PRO A 102 -6.78 15.16 -13.25
CA PRO A 102 -5.78 15.25 -12.19
C PRO A 102 -6.32 14.75 -10.84
N ILE A 103 -5.49 14.00 -10.13
CA ILE A 103 -5.82 13.58 -8.76
C ILE A 103 -5.66 14.79 -7.83
N SER A 104 -6.67 15.04 -7.00
CA SER A 104 -6.63 16.15 -6.04
C SER A 104 -5.54 15.95 -4.98
N LEU A 105 -4.99 17.05 -4.46
CA LEU A 105 -4.02 17.01 -3.37
C LEU A 105 -4.59 16.30 -2.13
N CYS A 106 -5.86 16.54 -1.79
CA CYS A 106 -6.54 15.87 -0.67
C CYS A 106 -6.58 14.33 -0.84
N THR A 107 -6.80 13.83 -2.06
CA THR A 107 -6.77 12.39 -2.34
C THR A 107 -5.36 11.82 -2.21
N LEU A 108 -4.35 12.55 -2.68
CA LEU A 108 -2.94 12.16 -2.53
C LEU A 108 -2.51 12.12 -1.07
N ASP A 109 -2.89 13.13 -0.28
CA ASP A 109 -2.62 13.18 1.16
C ASP A 109 -3.29 12.02 1.89
N SER A 110 -4.50 11.63 1.47
CA SER A 110 -5.18 10.44 2.00
C SER A 110 -4.40 9.15 1.70
N TYR A 111 -3.84 9.01 0.49
CA TYR A 111 -2.99 7.86 0.16
C TYR A 111 -1.70 7.87 0.99
N VAL A 112 -1.01 9.00 1.07
CA VAL A 112 0.22 9.14 1.87
C VAL A 112 -0.06 8.85 3.35
N GLY A 113 -1.15 9.38 3.90
CA GLY A 113 -1.56 9.12 5.28
C GLY A 113 -1.86 7.65 5.55
N THR A 114 -2.51 6.97 4.60
CA THR A 114 -2.76 5.52 4.67
C THR A 114 -1.45 4.73 4.67
N ILE A 115 -0.53 5.07 3.76
CA ILE A 115 0.77 4.40 3.64
C ILE A 115 1.59 4.60 4.93
N LYS A 116 1.63 5.82 5.47
CA LYS A 116 2.27 6.12 6.76
C LYS A 116 1.70 5.28 7.89
N ARG A 117 0.37 5.19 7.99
CA ARG A 117 -0.31 4.41 9.03
C ARG A 117 0.02 2.91 8.93
N PHE A 118 0.01 2.35 7.72
CA PHE A 118 0.36 0.96 7.48
C PHE A 118 1.80 0.65 7.90
N PHE A 119 2.79 1.42 7.42
CA PHE A 119 4.19 1.14 7.78
C PHE A 119 4.52 1.45 9.24
N LYS A 120 3.82 2.39 9.88
CA LYS A 120 3.91 2.58 11.33
C LYS A 120 3.37 1.36 12.08
N TRP A 121 2.22 0.83 11.68
CA TRP A 121 1.68 -0.40 12.25
C TRP A 121 2.62 -1.61 12.04
N CYS A 122 3.27 -1.72 10.87
CA CYS A 122 4.27 -2.75 10.60
C CYS A 122 5.49 -2.65 11.52
N LEU A 123 5.94 -1.43 11.83
CA LEU A 123 7.00 -1.18 12.81
C LEU A 123 6.57 -1.63 14.21
N ASP A 124 5.37 -1.22 14.63
CA ASP A 124 4.86 -1.52 15.98
C ASP A 124 4.65 -3.03 16.21
N ASN A 125 4.27 -3.75 15.16
CA ASN A 125 4.06 -5.21 15.17
C ASN A 125 5.30 -6.00 14.74
N LYS A 126 6.48 -5.36 14.64
CA LYS A 126 7.79 -5.99 14.36
C LYS A 126 7.94 -6.68 12.99
N TYR A 127 7.06 -6.39 12.04
CA TYR A 127 7.26 -6.75 10.63
C TYR A 127 8.42 -5.92 10.02
N LEU A 128 8.61 -4.68 10.50
CA LEU A 128 9.69 -3.80 10.05
C LEU A 128 10.62 -3.37 11.19
N LYS A 129 11.88 -3.10 10.84
CA LYS A 129 12.87 -2.48 11.75
C LYS A 129 12.87 -0.95 11.68
N LYS A 130 12.46 -0.37 10.54
CA LYS A 130 12.41 1.08 10.28
C LYS A 130 11.30 1.38 9.27
N ILE A 131 10.63 2.53 9.42
CA ILE A 131 9.61 2.99 8.47
C ILE A 131 10.32 3.51 7.20
N PRO A 132 9.88 3.13 5.99
CA PRO A 132 10.43 3.63 4.74
C PRO A 132 10.23 5.13 4.48
N LEU A 133 9.49 5.85 5.34
CA LEU A 133 9.09 7.27 5.15
C LEU A 133 9.85 8.23 6.08
N THR A 134 10.90 7.76 6.77
CA THR A 134 11.64 8.56 7.75
C THR A 134 12.97 9.05 7.17
N LYS A 135 12.91 10.23 6.54
CA LYS A 135 14.02 11.19 6.48
C LYS A 135 13.49 12.59 6.75
#